data_AF-A0A520K6Q4-F1
#
_entry.id   AF-A0A520K6Q4-F1
#
_cell.length_a   1.000
_cell.length_b   1.000
_cell.length_c   1.000
_cell.angle_alpha   90.00
_cell.angle_beta   90.00
_cell.angle_gamma   90.00
#
_symmetry.space_group_name_H-M   'P 1'
#
loop_
_entity.id
_entity.type
_entity.pdbx_description
1 polymer ?
#
loop_
_entity_poly.entity_id
_entity_poly.type
_entity_poly.pdbx_seq_one_letter_code
_entity_poly.pdbx_strand_id
1 'polypeptide(L)'
;MEKKSGIVGFTGTFRERIADIKPGSKVVFTGSVAVCTPFIELLAYTVRDLGFEMLYVPKADAKEARKIREIPNIGFSVVDEKADPKNPDVVVVLGGLAMPKFGVPPEDVNRLIKEIAGVKKPRVIGVCFMDMFARAGWEQKVKFDTVIDTTLETVVK
;
A
#
# COMPACT_ATOMS: atom_id res chain seq x y z
N MET A 1 12.25 -1.74 18.70
CA MET A 1 11.74 -1.11 17.46
C MET A 1 12.84 -0.21 16.92
N GLU A 2 13.34 -0.48 15.72
CA GLU A 2 14.40 0.32 15.11
C GLU A 2 13.77 1.59 14.51
N LYS A 3 14.22 2.77 14.93
CA LYS A 3 13.72 4.05 14.40
C LYS A 3 14.59 4.49 13.23
N LYS A 4 13.99 4.56 12.05
CA LYS A 4 14.58 5.15 10.85
C LYS A 4 13.84 6.45 10.52
N SER A 5 14.54 7.45 9.99
CA SER A 5 14.01 8.81 9.84
C SER A 5 14.00 9.29 8.39
N GLY A 6 13.09 10.23 8.11
CA GLY A 6 12.96 10.86 6.80
C GLY A 6 12.49 9.91 5.69
N ILE A 7 12.57 10.40 4.45
CA ILE A 7 12.12 9.65 3.27
C ILE A 7 12.91 8.34 3.13
N VAL A 8 14.23 8.37 3.34
CA VAL A 8 15.09 7.18 3.25
C VAL A 8 14.68 6.13 4.27
N GLY A 9 14.37 6.53 5.51
CA GLY A 9 13.89 5.62 6.53
C GLY A 9 12.54 4.99 6.16
N PHE A 10 11.61 5.81 5.65
CA PHE A 10 10.29 5.35 5.20
C PHE A 10 10.38 4.36 4.03
N THR A 11 11.01 4.76 2.93
CA THR A 11 11.11 3.94 1.72
C THR A 11 12.02 2.73 1.95
N GLY A 12 13.13 2.90 2.66
CA GLY A 12 14.05 1.81 3.00
C GLY A 12 13.36 0.73 3.84
N THR A 13 12.60 1.12 4.85
CA THR A 13 11.82 0.17 5.67
C THR A 13 10.80 -0.59 4.83
N PHE A 14 10.06 0.10 3.94
CA PHE A 14 9.13 -0.59 3.04
C PHE A 14 9.83 -1.63 2.17
N ARG A 15 10.96 -1.25 1.55
CA ARG A 15 11.76 -2.15 0.71
C ARG A 15 12.22 -3.38 1.50
N GLU A 16 12.74 -3.21 2.70
CA GLU A 16 13.20 -4.31 3.56
C GLU A 16 12.09 -5.31 3.89
N ARG A 17 10.84 -4.84 4.07
CA ARG A 17 9.70 -5.69 4.41
C ARG A 17 9.08 -6.46 3.24
N ILE A 18 9.49 -6.14 2.02
CA ILE A 18 8.96 -6.76 0.80
C ILE A 18 10.06 -7.40 -0.07
N ALA A 19 11.35 -7.21 0.25
CA ALA A 19 12.48 -7.69 -0.55
C ALA A 19 12.59 -9.22 -0.64
N ASP A 20 11.99 -9.98 0.28
CA ASP A 20 11.96 -11.44 0.25
C ASP A 20 10.90 -12.02 -0.69
N ILE A 21 10.04 -11.16 -1.26
CA ILE A 21 9.04 -11.54 -2.26
C ILE A 21 9.71 -11.76 -3.62
N LYS A 22 9.30 -12.81 -4.32
CA LYS A 22 9.95 -13.24 -5.56
C LYS A 22 9.69 -12.25 -6.71
N PRO A 23 10.66 -12.07 -7.64
CA PRO A 23 10.39 -11.38 -8.90
C PRO A 23 9.22 -12.01 -9.66
N GLY A 24 8.45 -11.19 -10.36
CA GLY A 24 7.21 -11.60 -11.04
C GLY A 24 5.99 -11.70 -10.13
N SER A 25 6.14 -11.50 -8.81
CA SER A 25 5.01 -11.45 -7.88
C SER A 25 4.13 -10.23 -8.10
N LYS A 26 2.85 -10.37 -7.75
CA LYS A 26 1.84 -9.31 -7.84
C LYS A 26 1.67 -8.59 -6.50
N VAL A 27 1.81 -7.27 -6.51
CA VAL A 27 1.64 -6.38 -5.36
C VAL A 27 0.47 -5.45 -5.61
N VAL A 28 -0.55 -5.56 -4.77
CA VAL A 28 -1.77 -4.72 -4.85
C VAL A 28 -1.72 -3.69 -3.73
N PHE A 29 -1.64 -2.42 -4.09
CA PHE A 29 -1.81 -1.30 -3.17
C PHE A 29 -3.29 -0.93 -3.07
N THR A 30 -3.79 -0.65 -1.87
CA THR A 30 -5.13 -0.11 -1.65
C THR A 30 -5.06 1.11 -0.73
N GLY A 31 -5.77 2.17 -1.11
CA GLY A 31 -5.60 3.49 -0.52
C GLY A 31 -6.72 4.45 -0.90
N SER A 32 -6.86 5.54 -0.14
CA SER A 32 -7.80 6.62 -0.47
C SER A 32 -7.35 7.38 -1.72
N VAL A 33 -8.29 7.74 -2.59
CA VAL A 33 -8.01 8.45 -3.86
C VAL A 33 -7.46 9.86 -3.66
N ALA A 34 -7.69 10.47 -2.49
CA ALA A 34 -7.34 11.87 -2.25
C ALA A 34 -5.88 12.06 -1.85
N VAL A 35 -5.34 11.17 -1.00
CA VAL A 35 -4.02 11.38 -0.39
C VAL A 35 -3.05 10.23 -0.60
N CYS A 36 -3.52 9.02 -0.89
CA CYS A 36 -2.65 7.84 -0.89
C CYS A 36 -1.89 7.66 -2.21
N THR A 37 -2.44 8.11 -3.35
CA THR A 37 -1.84 7.86 -4.67
C THR A 37 -0.37 8.29 -4.77
N PRO A 38 0.05 9.49 -4.33
CA PRO A 38 1.45 9.89 -4.40
C PRO A 38 2.38 9.00 -3.55
N PHE A 39 1.91 8.50 -2.41
CA PHE A 39 2.69 7.58 -1.58
C PHE A 39 2.78 6.19 -2.21
N ILE A 40 1.71 5.73 -2.88
CA ILE A 40 1.73 4.46 -3.63
C ILE A 40 2.77 4.54 -4.74
N GLU A 41 2.80 5.63 -5.50
CA GLU A 41 3.76 5.85 -6.58
C GLU A 41 5.20 5.91 -6.05
N LEU A 42 5.43 6.59 -4.92
CA LEU A 42 6.73 6.61 -4.23
C LEU A 42 7.17 5.22 -3.77
N LEU A 43 6.27 4.44 -3.16
CA LEU A 43 6.55 3.08 -2.70
C LEU A 43 6.76 2.12 -3.88
N ALA A 44 6.04 2.29 -4.98
CA ALA A 44 6.25 1.52 -6.20
C ALA A 44 7.64 1.79 -6.80
N TYR A 45 8.03 3.07 -6.89
CA TYR A 45 9.39 3.44 -7.33
C TYR A 45 10.49 2.85 -6.43
N THR A 46 10.22 2.73 -5.13
CA THR A 46 11.16 2.18 -4.14
C THR A 46 11.51 0.72 -4.41
N VAL A 47 10.62 -0.04 -5.07
CA VAL A 47 10.78 -1.48 -5.38
C VAL A 47 10.87 -1.75 -6.89
N ARG A 48 11.14 -0.72 -7.70
CA ARG A 48 11.16 -0.78 -9.18
C ARG A 48 12.01 -1.89 -9.78
N ASP A 49 13.11 -2.25 -9.13
CA ASP A 49 14.08 -3.25 -9.58
C ASP A 49 13.78 -4.67 -9.07
N LEU A 50 12.74 -4.86 -8.27
CA LEU A 50 12.34 -6.18 -7.77
C LEU A 50 11.46 -6.96 -8.76
N GLY A 51 11.07 -6.35 -9.88
CA GLY A 51 10.35 -7.02 -10.96
C GLY A 51 8.91 -7.41 -10.62
N PHE A 52 8.21 -6.61 -9.80
CA PHE A 52 6.82 -6.87 -9.41
C PHE A 52 5.81 -6.36 -10.44
N GLU A 53 4.68 -7.06 -10.56
CA GLU A 53 3.47 -6.51 -11.16
C GLU A 53 2.74 -5.68 -10.09
N MET A 54 2.68 -4.36 -10.26
CA MET A 54 2.14 -3.45 -9.25
C MET A 54 0.83 -2.83 -9.69
N LEU A 55 -0.18 -2.92 -8.84
CA LEU A 55 -1.53 -2.44 -9.11
C LEU A 55 -2.03 -1.53 -7.98
N TYR A 56 -2.87 -0.56 -8.31
CA TYR A 56 -3.61 0.24 -7.35
C TYR A 56 -5.10 -0.09 -7.40
N VAL A 57 -5.67 -0.41 -6.24
CA VAL A 57 -7.10 -0.63 -6.01
C VAL A 57 -7.62 0.51 -5.13
N PRO A 58 -8.27 1.54 -5.70
CA PRO A 58 -8.76 2.67 -4.93
C PRO A 58 -9.94 2.27 -4.04
N LYS A 59 -10.00 2.84 -2.82
CA LYS A 59 -11.14 2.69 -1.87
C LYS A 59 -11.52 1.24 -1.56
N ALA A 60 -10.57 0.32 -1.68
CA ALA A 60 -10.82 -1.11 -1.55
C ALA A 60 -11.90 -1.68 -2.52
N ASP A 61 -12.06 -1.10 -3.71
CA ASP A 61 -12.97 -1.60 -4.75
C ASP A 61 -12.18 -2.29 -5.88
N ALA A 62 -12.21 -3.62 -5.91
CA ALA A 62 -11.48 -4.44 -6.89
C ALA A 62 -11.81 -4.10 -8.35
N LYS A 63 -13.01 -3.58 -8.64
CA LYS A 63 -13.45 -3.24 -10.00
C LYS A 63 -12.74 -2.02 -10.57
N GLU A 64 -12.14 -1.23 -9.68
CA GLU A 64 -11.40 -0.03 -10.00
C GLU A 64 -9.88 -0.23 -10.04
N ALA A 65 -9.41 -1.48 -10.03
CA ALA A 65 -8.00 -1.79 -10.16
C ALA A 65 -7.35 -1.14 -11.40
N ARG A 66 -6.23 -0.44 -11.18
CA ARG A 66 -5.42 0.23 -12.20
C ARG A 66 -3.97 -0.24 -12.14
N LYS A 67 -3.29 -0.23 -13.28
CA LYS A 67 -1.85 -0.53 -13.34
C LYS A 67 -1.02 0.59 -12.73
N ILE A 68 0.10 0.21 -12.14
CA ILE A 68 1.20 1.11 -11.80
C ILE A 68 2.37 0.74 -12.72
N ARG A 69 2.92 1.70 -13.44
CA ARG A 69 4.09 1.47 -14.30
C ARG A 69 5.04 2.65 -14.30
N GLU A 70 6.27 2.38 -14.70
CA GLU A 70 7.23 3.42 -15.00
C GLU A 70 6.78 4.19 -16.26
N ILE A 71 6.82 5.52 -16.15
CA ILE A 71 6.64 6.46 -17.24
C ILE A 71 7.99 7.17 -17.46
N PRO A 72 8.57 7.09 -18.67
CA PRO A 72 9.85 7.72 -18.98
C PRO A 72 9.86 9.20 -18.61
N ASN A 73 10.94 9.64 -17.93
CA ASN A 73 11.14 11.02 -17.47
C ASN A 73 10.11 11.57 -16.47
N ILE A 74 9.23 10.72 -15.91
CA ILE A 74 8.26 11.11 -14.86
C ILE A 74 8.51 10.30 -13.58
N GLY A 75 8.62 8.98 -13.69
CA GLY A 75 8.73 8.06 -12.56
C GLY A 75 7.64 6.98 -12.60
N PHE A 76 7.31 6.38 -11.46
CA PHE A 76 6.21 5.43 -11.38
C PHE A 76 4.90 6.17 -11.20
N SER A 77 3.89 5.78 -11.98
CA SER A 77 2.57 6.40 -11.92
C SER A 77 1.46 5.36 -11.97
N VAL A 78 0.36 5.63 -11.26
CA VAL A 78 -0.92 4.98 -11.53
C VAL A 78 -1.40 5.48 -12.88
N VAL A 79 -1.67 4.57 -13.80
CA VAL A 79 -2.19 4.89 -15.13
C VAL A 79 -3.66 4.47 -15.24
N ASP A 80 -4.43 5.16 -16.08
CA ASP A 80 -5.83 4.79 -16.35
C ASP A 80 -5.93 3.58 -17.29
N GLU A 81 -5.32 2.47 -16.89
CA GLU A 81 -5.38 1.17 -17.54
C GLU A 81 -5.90 0.16 -16.53
N LYS A 82 -7.04 -0.48 -16.81
CA LYS A 82 -7.60 -1.51 -15.94
C LYS A 82 -6.68 -2.73 -15.83
N ALA A 83 -6.71 -3.37 -14.67
CA ALA A 83 -5.97 -4.59 -14.39
C ALA A 83 -6.80 -5.59 -13.56
N ASP A 84 -6.39 -6.86 -13.54
CA ASP A 84 -6.98 -7.88 -12.67
C ASP A 84 -6.21 -7.97 -11.35
N PRO A 85 -6.80 -7.56 -10.20
CA PRO A 85 -6.12 -7.60 -8.90
C PRO A 85 -6.06 -9.00 -8.30
N LYS A 86 -6.66 -10.03 -8.91
CA LYS A 86 -6.71 -11.38 -8.36
C LYS A 86 -5.34 -12.03 -8.20
N ASN A 87 -5.27 -12.93 -7.22
CA ASN A 87 -4.10 -13.72 -6.85
C ASN A 87 -2.86 -12.86 -6.52
N PRO A 88 -2.96 -11.82 -5.66
CA PRO A 88 -1.78 -11.08 -5.26
C PRO A 88 -0.92 -11.92 -4.30
N ASP A 89 0.40 -11.69 -4.34
CA ASP A 89 1.32 -12.19 -3.32
C ASP A 89 1.35 -11.26 -2.11
N VAL A 90 1.17 -9.95 -2.35
CA VAL A 90 1.17 -8.90 -1.33
C VAL A 90 0.01 -7.94 -1.52
N VAL A 91 -0.65 -7.57 -0.42
CA VAL A 91 -1.59 -6.45 -0.36
C VAL A 91 -1.02 -5.39 0.56
N VAL A 92 -0.80 -4.18 0.04
CA VAL A 92 -0.33 -3.02 0.81
C VAL A 92 -1.51 -2.10 1.09
N VAL A 93 -1.90 -1.97 2.35
CA VAL A 93 -3.05 -1.16 2.79
C VAL A 93 -2.54 0.15 3.34
N LEU A 94 -3.02 1.28 2.80
CA LEU A 94 -2.57 2.60 3.22
C LEU A 94 -3.52 3.24 4.23
N GLY A 95 -2.94 3.91 5.24
CA GLY A 95 -3.65 4.48 6.39
C GLY A 95 -4.73 5.51 6.06
N GLY A 96 -4.68 6.13 4.87
CA GLY A 96 -5.76 7.03 4.42
C GLY A 96 -7.13 6.34 4.35
N LEU A 97 -7.19 5.02 4.20
CA LEU A 97 -8.44 4.25 4.25
C LEU A 97 -9.06 4.21 5.66
N ALA A 98 -8.27 4.46 6.70
CA ALA A 98 -8.74 4.48 8.09
C ALA A 98 -9.12 5.90 8.57
N MET A 99 -8.92 6.93 7.73
CA MET A 99 -9.23 8.32 8.08
C MET A 99 -10.75 8.59 8.01
N PRO A 100 -11.34 9.35 8.95
CA PRO A 100 -12.78 9.61 8.98
C PRO A 100 -13.38 10.23 7.70
N LYS A 101 -12.62 11.08 6.99
CA LYS A 101 -13.13 11.85 5.83
C LYS A 101 -13.02 11.11 4.49
N PHE A 102 -12.00 10.28 4.33
CA PHE A 102 -11.64 9.65 3.05
C PHE A 102 -11.66 8.13 3.09
N GLY A 103 -11.86 7.59 4.29
CA GLY A 103 -11.75 6.18 4.58
C GLY A 103 -12.94 5.36 4.13
N VAL A 104 -12.80 4.07 4.37
CA VAL A 104 -13.83 3.04 4.21
C VAL A 104 -13.89 2.24 5.51
N PRO A 105 -14.96 1.50 5.79
CA PRO A 105 -14.95 0.55 6.89
C PRO A 105 -13.84 -0.51 6.73
N PRO A 106 -13.16 -0.97 7.80
CA PRO A 106 -12.14 -2.02 7.70
C PRO A 106 -12.68 -3.33 7.09
N GLU A 107 -14.00 -3.56 7.19
CA GLU A 107 -14.72 -4.66 6.56
C GLU A 107 -14.59 -4.63 5.03
N ASP A 108 -14.51 -3.45 4.42
CA ASP A 108 -14.32 -3.32 2.97
C ASP A 108 -12.93 -3.77 2.55
N VAL A 109 -11.90 -3.46 3.35
CA VAL A 109 -10.53 -3.94 3.11
C VAL A 109 -10.45 -5.45 3.30
N ASN A 110 -11.07 -6.00 4.35
CA ASN A 110 -11.15 -7.44 4.56
C ASN A 110 -11.89 -8.15 3.42
N ARG A 111 -12.97 -7.55 2.93
CA ARG A 111 -13.73 -8.04 1.76
C ARG A 111 -12.86 -8.03 0.52
N LEU A 112 -12.17 -6.92 0.22
CA LEU A 112 -11.23 -6.84 -0.89
C LEU A 112 -10.19 -7.96 -0.82
N ILE A 113 -9.48 -8.09 0.31
CA ILE A 113 -8.43 -9.10 0.50
C ILE A 113 -8.99 -10.50 0.23
N LYS A 114 -10.20 -10.79 0.73
CA LYS A 114 -10.87 -12.08 0.50
C LYS A 114 -11.28 -12.28 -0.95
N GLU A 115 -11.80 -11.25 -1.61
CA GLU A 115 -12.27 -11.28 -2.99
C GLU A 115 -11.14 -11.52 -3.99
N ILE A 116 -9.99 -10.88 -3.78
CA ILE A 116 -8.83 -10.98 -4.68
C ILE A 116 -7.88 -12.12 -4.30
N ALA A 117 -8.01 -12.68 -3.10
CA ALA A 117 -7.19 -13.80 -2.67
C ALA A 117 -7.34 -14.99 -3.61
N GLY A 118 -6.20 -15.61 -3.95
CA GLY A 118 -6.14 -16.84 -4.71
C GLY A 118 -6.13 -18.07 -3.81
N VAL A 119 -5.47 -19.12 -4.30
CA VAL A 119 -5.20 -20.35 -3.52
C VAL A 119 -4.33 -20.05 -2.29
N LYS A 120 -3.43 -19.07 -2.39
CA LYS A 120 -2.56 -18.63 -1.30
C LYS A 120 -3.06 -17.31 -0.72
N LYS A 121 -3.03 -17.19 0.60
CA LYS A 121 -3.31 -15.95 1.29
C LYS A 121 -2.17 -14.95 1.02
N PRO A 122 -2.45 -13.71 0.57
CA PRO A 122 -1.40 -12.70 0.41
C PRO A 122 -0.83 -12.27 1.76
N ARG A 123 0.42 -11.81 1.75
CA ARG A 123 0.99 -11.03 2.85
C ARG A 123 0.32 -9.66 2.88
N VAL A 124 -0.13 -9.21 4.05
CA VAL A 124 -0.81 -7.92 4.23
C VAL A 124 0.11 -6.95 4.97
N ILE A 125 0.55 -5.89 4.28
CA ILE A 125 1.42 -4.85 4.83
C ILE A 125 0.60 -3.58 5.03
N GLY A 126 0.51 -3.09 6.27
CA GLY A 126 -0.05 -1.78 6.58
C GLY A 126 1.02 -0.70 6.43
N VAL A 127 0.71 0.39 5.75
CA VAL A 127 1.55 1.60 5.70
C VAL A 127 0.74 2.81 6.12
N CYS A 128 1.11 3.46 7.22
CA CYS A 128 0.38 4.61 7.75
C CYS A 128 1.31 5.70 8.26
N PHE A 129 0.68 6.82 8.62
CA PHE A 129 1.33 7.95 9.25
C PHE A 129 0.60 8.30 10.54
N MET A 130 1.32 8.80 11.53
CA MET A 130 0.77 9.33 12.78
C MET A 130 -0.15 8.33 13.51
N ASP A 131 0.26 7.06 13.52
CA ASP A 131 -0.40 5.95 14.21
C ASP A 131 -1.85 5.70 13.76
N MET A 132 -2.16 6.00 12.49
CA MET A 132 -3.54 6.05 12.00
C MET A 132 -4.30 4.72 12.18
N PHE A 133 -3.63 3.57 11.96
CA PHE A 133 -4.30 2.27 12.10
C PHE A 133 -4.63 1.95 13.56
N ALA A 134 -3.70 2.16 14.49
CA ALA A 134 -3.97 1.90 15.90
C ALA A 134 -5.03 2.87 16.45
N ARG A 135 -4.93 4.16 16.12
CA ARG A 135 -5.93 5.19 16.51
C ARG A 135 -7.33 4.89 15.99
N ALA A 136 -7.45 4.31 14.79
CA ALA A 136 -8.72 3.88 14.22
C ALA A 136 -9.17 2.49 14.70
N GLY A 137 -8.35 1.78 15.49
CA GLY A 137 -8.62 0.42 15.95
C GLY A 137 -8.53 -0.64 14.85
N TRP A 138 -7.81 -0.37 13.76
CA TRP A 138 -7.70 -1.27 12.61
C TRP A 138 -6.76 -2.44 12.82
N GLU A 139 -5.75 -2.32 13.68
CA GLU A 139 -4.81 -3.42 13.96
C GLU A 139 -5.49 -4.64 14.59
N GLN A 140 -6.65 -4.45 15.22
CA GLN A 140 -7.48 -5.53 15.76
C GLN A 140 -8.51 -6.07 14.75
N LYS A 141 -8.76 -5.34 13.66
CA LYS A 141 -9.83 -5.62 12.68
C LYS A 141 -9.31 -6.13 11.34
N VAL A 142 -8.09 -5.75 10.97
CA VAL A 142 -7.39 -6.18 9.76
C VAL A 142 -6.16 -6.95 10.19
N LYS A 143 -6.02 -8.19 9.70
CA LYS A 143 -4.89 -9.06 10.03
C LYS A 143 -3.65 -8.66 9.23
N PHE A 144 -2.96 -7.62 9.67
CA PHE A 144 -1.65 -7.21 9.15
C PHE A 144 -0.56 -8.21 9.54
N ASP A 145 0.30 -8.57 8.59
CA ASP A 145 1.53 -9.32 8.88
C ASP A 145 2.67 -8.37 9.30
N THR A 146 2.59 -7.10 8.88
CA THR A 146 3.51 -6.02 9.29
C THR A 146 2.80 -4.68 9.17
N VAL A 147 3.06 -3.77 10.10
CA VAL A 147 2.66 -2.35 10.02
C VAL A 147 3.91 -1.48 10.01
N ILE A 148 3.97 -0.56 9.05
CA ILE A 148 4.97 0.49 8.93
C ILE A 148 4.26 1.81 9.24
N ASP A 149 4.51 2.35 10.44
CA ASP A 149 4.03 3.68 10.82
C ASP A 149 5.17 4.70 10.74
N THR A 150 4.86 5.88 10.19
CA THR A 150 5.80 6.99 10.06
C THR A 150 5.25 8.26 10.72
N THR A 151 6.02 8.87 11.61
CA THR A 151 5.71 10.19 12.16
C THR A 151 6.26 11.28 11.23
N LEU A 152 5.43 12.28 10.91
CA LEU A 152 5.82 13.46 10.14
C LEU A 152 5.70 14.70 11.04
N GLU A 153 6.72 15.56 10.97
CA GLU A 153 6.75 16.85 11.66
C GLU A 153 6.99 17.96 10.62
N THR A 154 6.36 19.11 10.82
CA THR A 154 6.52 20.30 9.96
C THR A 154 6.98 21.45 10.81
N VAL A 155 8.05 22.12 10.38
CA VAL A 155 8.59 23.31 11.04
C VAL A 155 8.52 24.47 10.05
N VAL A 156 7.85 25.55 10.42
CA VAL A 156 7.88 26.82 9.68
C VAL A 156 9.07 27.62 10.22
N LYS A 157 9.93 28.08 9.32
CA LYS A 157 11.09 28.92 9.64
C LYS A 157 10.90 30.31 9.04
#